data_AF-A0A972S8A0-F1
#
_entry.id   AF-A0A972S8A0-F1
#
_cell.length_a   1.000
_cell.length_b   1.000
_cell.length_c   1.000
_cell.angle_alpha   90.00
_cell.angle_beta   90.00
_cell.angle_gamma   90.00
#
_symmetry.space_group_name_H-M   'P 1'
#
loop_
_entity.id
_entity.type
_entity.pdbx_description
1 polymer ?
#
loop_
_entity_poly.entity_id
_entity_poly.type
_entity_poly.pdbx_seq_one_letter_code
_entity_poly.pdbx_strand_id
1 'polypeptide(L)' 'LGILRNEKPSIRDVKMRGYQGARYSFGYAACPDLSQNRVIFDLLKPEEFGIELSETYQMHPEQTTSALVVYHPEATYFAV' A
#
# COMPACT_ATOMS: atom_id res chain seq x y z
N LEU A 1 3.90 3.56 17.96
CA LEU A 1 4.48 2.35 17.34
C LEU A 1 5.96 2.15 17.66
N GLY A 2 6.79 3.20 17.83
CA GLY A 2 8.20 3.02 18.20
C GLY A 2 9.06 2.35 17.13
N ILE A 3 8.59 2.35 15.87
CA ILE A 3 9.20 1.68 14.73
C ILE A 3 10.25 2.55 14.00
N LEU A 4 10.26 3.86 14.25
CA LEU A 4 11.23 4.79 13.67
C LEU A 4 12.47 4.85 14.56
N ARG A 5 13.48 4.03 14.26
CA ARG A 5 14.76 4.03 15.00
C ARG A 5 15.80 4.96 14.38
N ASN A 6 15.88 5.04 13.06
CA ASN A 6 16.98 5.69 12.34
C ASN A 6 16.53 6.65 11.21
N GLU A 7 15.23 6.90 11.06
CA GLU A 7 14.68 7.81 10.05
C GLU A 7 14.38 9.19 10.63
N LYS A 8 14.67 10.24 9.85
CA LYS A 8 14.29 11.61 10.18
C LYS A 8 13.01 11.97 9.41
N PRO A 9 12.21 12.93 9.91
CA PRO A 9 10.98 13.37 9.23
C PRO A 9 11.30 14.34 8.07
N SER A 10 12.20 13.96 7.17
CA SER A 10 12.53 14.74 5.97
C SER A 10 12.03 14.01 4.73
N ILE A 11 11.50 14.76 3.75
CA ILE A 11 11.13 14.20 2.45
C ILE A 11 12.33 13.52 1.76
N ARG A 12 13.56 13.97 2.04
CA ARG A 12 14.80 13.39 1.50
C ARG A 12 15.05 11.96 2.00
N ASP A 13 14.47 11.60 3.15
CA ASP A 13 14.61 10.28 3.76
C ASP A 13 13.53 9.31 3.29
N VAL A 14 12.46 9.81 2.63
CA VAL A 14 11.42 9.00 1.98
C VAL A 14 11.93 8.45 0.65
N LYS A 15 12.87 7.51 0.74
CA LYS A 15 13.40 6.77 -0.41
C LYS A 15 12.79 5.38 -0.46
N MET A 16 12.54 4.89 -1.67
CA MET A 16 12.11 3.50 -1.86
C MET A 16 13.17 2.57 -1.23
N ARG A 17 12.74 1.69 -0.31
CA ARG A 17 13.61 0.81 0.49
C ARG A 17 14.57 1.50 1.47
N GLY A 18 14.44 2.81 1.68
CA GLY A 18 15.25 3.56 2.65
C GLY A 18 14.68 3.57 4.07
N TYR A 19 13.44 3.11 4.23
CA TYR A 19 12.72 3.08 5.50
C TYR A 19 12.46 1.66 6.00
N GLN A 20 12.24 1.51 7.31
CA GLN A 20 11.91 0.22 7.92
C GLN A 20 10.50 -0.24 7.51
N GLY A 21 10.40 -1.50 7.09
CA GLY A 21 9.15 -2.10 6.65
C GLY A 21 8.93 -1.95 5.15
N ALA A 22 7.71 -2.27 4.71
CA ALA A 22 7.34 -2.22 3.31
C ALA A 22 5.87 -1.81 3.14
N ARG A 23 5.57 -1.22 1.98
CA ARG A 23 4.20 -0.92 1.56
C ARG A 23 3.88 -1.73 0.30
N TYR A 24 2.87 -2.59 0.37
CA TYR A 24 2.46 -3.47 -0.72
C TYR A 24 1.14 -2.98 -1.30
N SER A 25 0.94 -3.18 -2.60
CA SER A 25 -0.31 -2.85 -3.27
C SER A 25 -0.74 -4.06 -4.10
N PHE A 26 -2.05 -4.31 -4.15
CA PHE A 26 -2.60 -5.39 -4.97
C PHE A 26 -2.40 -5.08 -6.46
N GLY A 27 -2.10 -6.11 -7.25
CA GLY A 27 -1.67 -6.02 -8.65
C GLY A 27 -0.15 -5.97 -8.86
N TYR A 28 0.66 -5.88 -7.79
CA TYR A 28 2.13 -5.95 -7.87
C TYR A 28 2.63 -7.36 -7.57
N ALA A 29 3.90 -7.65 -7.89
CA ALA A 29 4.49 -8.99 -7.82
C ALA A 29 4.34 -9.70 -6.45
N ALA A 30 4.38 -8.96 -5.34
CA ALA A 30 4.21 -9.53 -4.00
C ALA A 30 2.74 -9.83 -3.65
N CYS A 31 1.80 -9.17 -4.34
CA CYS A 31 0.36 -9.25 -4.11
C CYS A 31 -0.38 -9.20 -5.46
N PRO A 32 -0.25 -10.22 -6.32
CA PRO A 32 -0.64 -10.12 -7.73
C PRO A 32 -2.17 -10.12 -7.96
N ASP A 33 -2.94 -10.67 -7.01
CA ASP A 33 -4.39 -10.71 -7.10
C ASP A 33 -5.00 -9.33 -6.83
N LEU A 34 -5.47 -8.69 -7.90
CA LEU A 34 -6.09 -7.37 -7.85
C LEU A 34 -7.45 -7.38 -7.13
N SER A 35 -8.15 -8.52 -7.08
CA SER A 35 -9.46 -8.62 -6.44
C SER A 35 -9.45 -8.34 -4.94
N GLN A 36 -8.28 -8.52 -4.31
CA GLN A 36 -8.04 -8.20 -2.92
C GLN A 36 -8.17 -6.69 -2.60
N ASN A 37 -8.21 -5.79 -3.60
CA ASN A 37 -8.60 -4.40 -3.37
C ASN A 37 -9.99 -4.28 -2.71
N ARG A 38 -10.91 -5.24 -2.95
CA ARG A 38 -12.21 -5.29 -2.27
C ARG A 38 -12.08 -5.31 -0.74
N VAL A 39 -11.08 -6.00 -0.21
CA VAL A 39 -10.80 -6.06 1.24
C VAL A 39 -10.43 -4.68 1.78
N ILE A 40 -9.63 -3.91 1.05
CA ILE A 40 -9.28 -2.54 1.42
C ILE A 40 -10.53 -1.65 1.39
N PHE A 41 -11.37 -1.79 0.36
CA PHE A 41 -12.61 -1.03 0.22
C PHE A 41 -13.60 -1.33 1.35
N ASP A 42 -13.78 -2.60 1.71
CA ASP A 42 -14.63 -3.01 2.84
C ASP A 42 -14.19 -2.39 4.17
N LEU A 43 -12.87 -2.28 4.39
CA LEU A 43 -12.30 -1.76 5.62
C LEU A 43 -12.32 -0.23 5.70
N LEU A 44 -11.95 0.44 4.60
CA LEU A 44 -11.68 1.88 4.60
C LEU A 44 -12.85 2.71 4.04
N LYS A 45 -13.78 2.10 3.32
CA LYS A 45 -14.94 2.73 2.67
C LYS A 45 -14.58 3.99 1.85
N PRO A 46 -13.58 3.90 0.95
CA PRO A 46 -13.15 5.05 0.15
C PRO A 46 -14.24 5.58 -0.80
N GLU A 47 -15.32 4.82 -1.02
CA GLU A 47 -16.52 5.23 -1.77
C GLU A 47 -17.17 6.49 -1.17
N GLU A 48 -17.05 6.70 0.15
CA GLU A 48 -17.54 7.91 0.83
C GLU A 48 -16.81 9.19 0.36
N PHE A 49 -15.65 9.03 -0.29
CA PHE A 49 -14.82 10.10 -0.85
C PHE A 49 -14.85 10.11 -2.39
N GLY A 50 -15.77 9.37 -3.02
CA GLY A 50 -15.91 9.31 -4.47
C GLY A 50 -14.85 8.45 -5.17
N ILE A 51 -14.19 7.54 -4.46
CA ILE A 51 -13.28 6.55 -5.03
C ILE A 51 -14.04 5.25 -5.23
N GLU A 52 -14.07 4.74 -6.45
CA GLU A 52 -14.83 3.56 -6.84
C GLU A 52 -13.91 2.39 -7.23
N LEU A 53 -14.46 1.18 -7.15
CA LEU A 53 -13.80 -0.05 -7.60
C LEU A 53 -14.52 -0.55 -8.85
N SER A 54 -13.81 -0.69 -9.96
CA SER A 54 -14.38 -1.20 -11.21
C SER A 54 -14.71 -2.69 -11.13
N GLU A 55 -15.42 -3.19 -12.13
CA GLU A 55 -15.72 -4.62 -12.29
C GLU A 55 -14.45 -5.50 -12.36
N THR A 56 -13.31 -4.89 -12.74
CA THR A 56 -12.00 -5.56 -12.81
C THR A 56 -11.12 -5.25 -11.60
N TYR A 57 -11.68 -4.71 -10.52
CA TYR A 57 -10.99 -4.38 -9.27
C TYR A 57 -9.91 -3.29 -9.37
N GLN A 58 -10.00 -2.46 -10.42
CA GLN A 58 -9.17 -1.25 -10.54
C GLN A 58 -9.84 -0.08 -9.81
N MET A 59 -9.02 0.82 -9.27
CA MET A 59 -9.53 2.00 -8.55
C MET A 59 -9.77 3.15 -9.52
N HIS A 60 -10.89 3.85 -9.35
CA HIS A 60 -11.22 5.09 -10.07
C HIS A 60 -11.47 6.22 -9.06
N PRO A 61 -10.87 7.41 -9.25
CA PRO A 61 -9.98 7.80 -10.34
C PRO A 61 -8.67 7.00 -10.38
N GLU A 62 -8.06 6.87 -11.56
CA GLU A 62 -6.84 6.07 -11.77
C GLU A 62 -5.64 6.59 -10.97
N GLN A 63 -5.69 7.87 -10.55
CA GLN A 63 -4.71 8.49 -9.65
C GLN A 63 -4.95 8.13 -8.17
N THR A 64 -5.57 6.98 -7.91
CA THR A 64 -5.77 6.42 -6.57
C THR A 64 -4.67 5.41 -6.28
N THR A 65 -4.16 5.41 -5.05
CA THR A 65 -3.24 4.38 -4.56
C THR A 65 -3.76 3.81 -3.25
N SER A 66 -3.68 2.49 -3.11
CA SER A 66 -3.95 1.77 -1.87
C SER A 66 -2.69 1.02 -1.45
N ALA A 67 -2.50 0.81 -0.15
CA ALA A 67 -1.36 0.03 0.33
C ALA A 67 -1.66 -0.69 1.64
N LEU A 68 -1.18 -1.93 1.73
CA LEU A 68 -0.92 -2.63 2.98
C LEU A 68 0.44 -2.16 3.52
N VAL A 69 0.46 -1.58 4.72
CA VAL A 69 1.69 -1.12 5.36
C VAL A 69 2.12 -2.12 6.43
N VAL A 70 3.31 -2.70 6.26
CA VAL A 70 3.91 -3.67 7.19
C VAL A 70 5.16 -3.06 7.80
N TYR A 71 5.23 -2.98 9.12
CA TYR A 71 6.32 -2.32 9.85
C TYR A 71 7.47 -3.25 10.25
N HIS A 72 7.36 -4.56 9.97
CA HIS A 72 8.36 -5.56 10.35
C HIS A 72 9.71 -5.24 9.70
N PRO A 73 10.85 -5.27 10.43
CA PRO A 73 12.15 -4.87 9.89
C PRO A 73 12.65 -5.76 8.75
N GLU A 74 12.17 -7.00 8.67
CA GLU A 74 12.51 -7.94 7.59
C GLU A 74 11.52 -7.90 6.41
N ALA A 75 10.50 -7.04 6.45
CA ALA A 75 9.58 -6.91 5.33
C ALA A 75 10.32 -6.35 4.11
N THR A 76 10.27 -7.07 3.00
CA THR A 76 10.93 -6.72 1.74
C THR A 76 9.98 -6.92 0.57
N TYR A 77 10.28 -6.32 -0.58
CA TYR A 77 9.57 -6.62 -1.82
C TYR A 77 10.05 -7.96 -2.38
N PHE A 78 9.11 -8.83 -2.73
CA PHE A 78 9.35 -10.14 -3.34
C PHE A 78 8.36 -10.38 -4.49
N ALA A 79 8.55 -11.46 -5.24
CA ALA A 79 7.62 -11.94 -6.25
C ALA A 79 7.16 -13.35 -5.86
N VAL A 80 5.87 -13.62 -6.01
CA VAL A 80 5.27 -14.96 -5.82
C VAL A 80 5.37 -15.79 -7.10
#